data_AF-A0A1Q7SWZ5-F1
#
_entry.id   AF-A0A1Q7SWZ5-F1
#
_cell.length_a   1.000
_cell.length_b   1.000
_cell.length_c   1.000
_cell.angle_alpha   90.00
_cell.angle_beta   90.00
_cell.angle_gamma   90.00
#
_symmetry.space_group_name_H-M   'P 1'
#
loop_
_entity.id
_entity.type
_entity.pdbx_description
1 polymer ?
#
loop_
_entity_poly.entity_id
_entity_poly.type
_entity_poly.pdbx_seq_one_letter_code
_entity_poly.pdbx_strand_id
1 'polypeptide(L)'
;MTGVRESANINSRIAFVKVGTVITFIAVVAAFLLRHPGVSAANWHPFIPPNLGAFGQFGWSGIARGAGVIFFAYIGFDAVSTAAQEAKNPQRDVPIGILGSLAICTALYLALGWMLTGVVNYTQLNTAAPVAMGIQATGVRWGSLVVMLGTFAGLTTTMPVMLLGQSRVFYAMSRDGLLPEWAGRVHPRFRTPWISSIIVGLAVALFASVLPINVLSQLTSIGTLLAFVMVSGGVWILRCGGRIWRVPSKRRSFRWCPSWGWESRCC
;
A
#
# COMPACT_ATOMS: atom_id res chain seq x y z
N MET A 1 5.67 14.58 -26.22
CA MET A 1 5.76 13.21 -25.65
C MET A 1 7.03 12.97 -24.81
N THR A 2 8.02 13.88 -24.82
CA THR A 2 9.20 13.85 -23.95
C THR A 2 8.85 13.92 -22.45
N GLY A 3 7.92 14.80 -22.06
CA GLY A 3 7.55 14.99 -20.64
C GLY A 3 6.93 13.77 -19.92
N VAL A 4 6.15 12.93 -20.61
CA VAL A 4 5.55 11.71 -20.00
C VAL A 4 6.60 10.61 -19.82
N ARG A 5 7.46 10.41 -20.81
CA ARG A 5 8.52 9.38 -20.77
C ARG A 5 9.62 9.74 -19.78
N GLU A 6 9.92 11.03 -19.65
CA GLU A 6 10.88 11.56 -18.69
C GLU A 6 10.34 11.52 -17.25
N SER A 7 9.06 11.86 -17.05
CA SER A 7 8.39 11.72 -15.74
C SER A 7 8.28 10.25 -15.28
N ALA A 8 7.97 9.33 -16.20
CA ALA A 8 7.93 7.90 -15.89
C ALA A 8 9.32 7.36 -15.49
N ASN A 9 10.38 7.78 -16.17
CA ASN A 9 11.75 7.40 -15.82
C ASN A 9 12.18 7.93 -14.44
N ILE A 10 11.80 9.16 -14.10
CA ILE A 10 12.08 9.74 -12.77
C ILE A 10 11.34 8.95 -11.69
N ASN A 11 10.05 8.64 -11.90
CA ASN A 11 9.27 7.87 -10.93
C ASN A 11 9.85 6.45 -10.73
N SER A 12 10.25 5.79 -11.81
CA SER A 12 10.92 4.49 -11.76
C SER A 12 12.24 4.56 -10.97
N ARG A 13 13.07 5.59 -11.20
CA ARG A 13 14.32 5.78 -10.43
C ARG A 13 14.06 5.92 -8.93
N ILE A 14 13.04 6.69 -8.55
CA ILE A 14 12.64 6.85 -7.14
C ILE A 14 12.16 5.52 -6.56
N ALA A 15 11.38 4.74 -7.31
CA ALA A 15 10.95 3.41 -6.89
C ALA A 15 12.14 2.47 -6.66
N PHE A 16 13.14 2.48 -7.56
CA PHE A 16 14.37 1.70 -7.38
C PHE A 16 15.15 2.12 -6.13
N VAL A 17 15.23 3.42 -5.81
CA VAL A 17 15.87 3.89 -4.57
C VAL A 17 15.13 3.37 -3.34
N LYS A 18 13.79 3.40 -3.35
CA LYS A 18 12.96 2.88 -2.24
C LYS A 18 13.17 1.38 -2.04
N VAL A 19 13.09 0.60 -3.12
CA VAL A 19 13.28 -0.85 -3.09
C VAL A 19 14.72 -1.19 -2.70
N GLY A 20 15.70 -0.46 -3.23
CA GLY A 20 17.11 -0.60 -2.88
C GLY A 20 17.36 -0.41 -1.40
N THR A 21 16.74 0.62 -0.79
CA THR A 21 16.82 0.85 0.67
C THR A 21 16.33 -0.36 1.47
N VAL A 22 15.19 -0.94 1.08
CA VAL A 22 14.62 -2.13 1.73
C VAL A 22 15.51 -3.34 1.54
N ILE A 23 16.06 -3.55 0.34
CA ILE A 23 16.98 -4.65 0.05
C ILE A 23 18.27 -4.50 0.85
N THR A 24 18.83 -3.30 0.97
CA THR A 24 20.01 -3.04 1.79
C THR A 24 19.74 -3.36 3.27
N PHE A 25 18.57 -2.97 3.79
CA PHE A 25 18.16 -3.35 5.14
C PHE A 25 18.13 -4.87 5.32
N ILE A 26 17.44 -5.58 4.42
CA ILE A 26 17.31 -7.03 4.45
C ILE A 26 18.68 -7.70 4.38
N ALA A 27 19.58 -7.22 3.50
CA ALA A 27 20.91 -7.80 3.32
C ALA A 27 21.81 -7.63 4.56
N VAL A 28 21.83 -6.43 5.15
CA VAL A 28 22.63 -6.15 6.36
C VAL A 28 22.15 -6.99 7.54
N VAL A 29 20.83 -7.04 7.73
CA VAL A 29 20.22 -7.81 8.82
C VAL A 29 20.39 -9.31 8.62
N ALA A 30 20.20 -9.82 7.40
CA ALA A 30 20.42 -11.22 7.08
C ALA A 30 21.88 -11.64 7.33
N ALA A 31 22.85 -10.81 6.94
CA ALA A 31 24.27 -11.08 7.20
C ALA A 31 24.59 -11.13 8.70
N PHE A 32 23.94 -10.30 9.51
CA PHE A 32 24.06 -10.34 10.97
C PHE A 32 23.42 -11.61 11.57
N LEU A 33 22.21 -11.95 11.14
CA LEU A 33 21.47 -13.14 11.58
C LEU A 33 22.20 -14.44 11.25
N LEU A 34 22.84 -14.53 10.08
CA LEU A 34 23.66 -15.68 9.70
C LEU A 34 24.87 -15.87 10.63
N ARG A 35 25.41 -14.80 11.20
CA ARG A 35 26.53 -14.84 12.16
C ARG A 35 26.06 -15.10 13.59
N HIS A 36 24.81 -14.76 13.92
CA HIS A 36 24.22 -14.89 15.24
C HIS A 36 22.87 -15.63 15.22
N PRO A 37 22.85 -16.93 14.84
CA PRO A 37 21.61 -17.70 14.75
C PRO A 37 20.89 -17.89 16.11
N GLY A 38 21.61 -17.72 17.23
CA GLY A 38 21.01 -17.78 18.56
C GLY A 38 20.09 -16.60 18.89
N VAL A 39 20.29 -15.43 18.25
CA VAL A 39 19.48 -14.23 18.47
C VAL A 39 18.10 -14.38 17.84
N SER A 40 18.02 -14.93 16.62
CA SER A 40 16.73 -15.22 15.98
C SER A 40 15.96 -16.33 16.68
N ALA A 41 16.65 -17.39 17.11
CA ALA A 41 16.02 -18.47 17.85
C ALA A 41 15.38 -17.97 19.16
N ALA A 42 16.05 -17.04 19.86
CA ALA A 42 15.51 -16.43 21.07
C ALA A 42 14.34 -15.47 20.79
N ASN A 43 14.40 -14.69 19.70
CA ASN A 43 13.35 -13.73 19.37
C ASN A 43 12.10 -14.37 18.74
N TRP A 44 12.26 -15.47 18.00
CA TRP A 44 11.15 -16.21 17.41
C TRP A 44 10.50 -17.21 18.37
N HIS A 45 10.98 -17.32 19.61
CA HIS A 45 10.37 -18.19 20.61
C HIS A 45 9.82 -17.36 21.79
N PRO A 46 8.49 -17.26 21.99
CA PRO A 46 7.41 -17.89 21.21
C PRO A 46 7.05 -17.10 19.93
N PHE A 47 6.86 -17.82 18.81
CA PHE A 47 6.52 -17.19 17.50
C PHE A 47 5.13 -16.55 17.52
N ILE A 48 4.20 -17.19 18.21
CA ILE A 48 2.88 -16.65 18.52
C ILE A 48 2.81 -16.55 20.04
N PRO A 49 2.97 -15.34 20.61
CA PRO A 49 2.82 -15.14 22.04
C PRO A 49 1.41 -15.53 22.50
N PRO A 50 1.26 -16.13 23.69
CA PRO A 50 -0.05 -16.47 24.24
C PRO A 50 -0.90 -15.21 24.40
N ASN A 51 -2.21 -15.35 24.22
CA ASN A 51 -3.14 -14.23 24.36
C ASN A 51 -3.13 -13.73 25.81
N LEU A 52 -2.94 -12.42 26.01
CA LEU A 52 -2.87 -11.78 27.33
C LEU A 52 -4.26 -11.55 27.97
N GLY A 53 -5.27 -12.32 27.57
CA GLY A 53 -6.63 -12.30 28.15
C GLY A 53 -7.58 -11.26 27.55
N ALA A 54 -7.15 -10.49 26.54
CA ALA A 54 -7.98 -9.47 25.88
C ALA A 54 -8.01 -9.67 24.36
N PHE A 55 -9.18 -9.47 23.74
CA PHE A 55 -9.34 -9.65 22.29
C PHE A 55 -8.42 -8.69 21.53
N GLY A 56 -7.56 -9.24 20.66
CA GLY A 56 -6.61 -8.47 19.89
C GLY A 56 -5.28 -8.16 20.60
N GLN A 57 -4.99 -8.83 21.72
CA GLN A 57 -3.68 -8.81 22.40
C GLN A 57 -2.98 -10.16 22.25
N PHE A 58 -2.20 -10.30 21.17
CA PHE A 58 -1.49 -11.53 20.79
C PHE A 58 -2.41 -12.76 20.58
N GLY A 59 -1.83 -13.93 20.29
CA GLY A 59 -2.57 -15.11 19.79
C GLY A 59 -3.27 -14.89 18.43
N TRP A 60 -4.19 -15.79 18.08
CA TRP A 60 -4.95 -15.71 16.81
C TRP A 60 -5.76 -14.43 16.65
N SER A 61 -6.33 -13.92 17.75
CA SER A 61 -7.05 -12.65 17.74
C SER A 61 -6.13 -11.46 17.46
N GLY A 62 -4.91 -11.48 17.99
CA GLY A 62 -3.87 -10.50 17.71
C GLY A 62 -3.40 -10.55 16.25
N ILE A 63 -3.25 -11.75 15.67
CA ILE A 63 -2.90 -11.91 14.25
C ILE A 63 -3.97 -11.29 13.35
N ALA A 64 -5.25 -11.56 13.62
CA ALA A 64 -6.35 -10.98 12.84
C ALA A 64 -6.38 -9.44 12.92
N ARG A 65 -6.19 -8.88 14.13
CA ARG A 65 -6.09 -7.43 14.33
C ARG A 65 -4.87 -6.85 13.60
N GLY A 66 -3.71 -7.49 13.74
CA GLY A 66 -2.46 -7.10 13.09
C GLY A 66 -2.57 -7.11 11.57
N ALA A 67 -3.21 -8.12 10.98
CA ALA A 67 -3.49 -8.20 9.55
C ALA A 67 -4.32 -7.00 9.06
N GLY A 68 -5.35 -6.60 9.81
CA GLY A 68 -6.15 -5.41 9.51
C GLY A 68 -5.36 -4.09 9.59
N VAL A 69 -4.41 -3.98 10.53
CA VAL A 69 -3.53 -2.79 10.62
C VAL A 69 -2.49 -2.79 9.48
N ILE A 70 -1.84 -3.93 9.21
CA ILE A 70 -0.81 -4.06 8.17
C ILE A 70 -1.40 -3.85 6.76
N PHE A 71 -2.70 -4.06 6.57
CA PHE A 71 -3.39 -3.74 5.33
C PHE A 71 -3.13 -2.30 4.86
N PHE A 72 -2.95 -1.35 5.78
CA PHE A 72 -2.58 0.04 5.46
C PHE A 72 -1.31 0.12 4.58
N ALA A 73 -0.32 -0.76 4.80
CA ALA A 73 0.90 -0.80 4.01
C ALA A 73 0.68 -1.23 2.56
N TYR A 74 -0.44 -1.91 2.26
CA TYR A 74 -0.78 -2.34 0.91
C TYR A 74 -1.55 -1.28 0.11
N ILE A 75 -1.98 -0.18 0.74
CA ILE A 75 -2.70 0.89 0.05
C ILE A 75 -1.78 1.55 -0.98
N GLY A 76 -2.31 1.76 -2.20
CA GLY A 76 -1.59 2.40 -3.30
C GLY A 76 -1.44 1.55 -4.56
N PHE A 77 -1.75 0.24 -4.52
CA PHE A 77 -1.77 -0.58 -5.74
C PHE A 77 -2.86 -0.13 -6.72
N ASP A 78 -3.95 0.44 -6.21
CA ASP A 78 -5.08 0.99 -6.94
C ASP A 78 -4.69 2.25 -7.73
N ALA A 79 -3.65 2.97 -7.32
CA ALA A 79 -3.11 4.10 -8.06
C ALA A 79 -2.63 3.70 -9.48
N VAL A 80 -2.21 2.45 -9.69
CA VAL A 80 -1.83 1.92 -11.02
C VAL A 80 -3.00 1.98 -12.00
N SER A 81 -4.23 1.80 -11.51
CA SER A 81 -5.43 1.91 -12.35
C SER A 81 -5.66 3.33 -12.87
N THR A 82 -5.18 4.35 -12.17
CA THR A 82 -5.30 5.75 -12.61
C THR A 82 -4.35 6.07 -13.76
N ALA A 83 -3.21 5.37 -13.84
CA ALA A 83 -2.27 5.46 -14.96
C ALA A 83 -2.68 4.58 -16.16
N ALA A 84 -3.83 3.89 -16.09
CA ALA A 84 -4.33 3.07 -17.18
C ALA A 84 -4.53 3.86 -18.49
N GLN A 85 -4.82 5.16 -18.40
CA GLN A 85 -4.98 6.02 -19.57
C GLN A 85 -3.64 6.30 -20.30
N GLU A 86 -2.51 6.10 -19.63
CA GLU A 86 -1.17 6.31 -20.17
C GLU A 86 -0.50 5.00 -20.64
N ALA A 87 -1.14 3.85 -20.37
CA ALA A 87 -0.62 2.54 -20.74
C ALA A 87 -0.82 2.27 -22.25
N LYS A 88 0.19 1.67 -22.90
CA LYS A 88 0.13 1.33 -24.33
C LYS A 88 -0.91 0.23 -24.60
N ASN A 89 -1.01 -0.76 -23.71
CA ASN A 89 -2.05 -1.79 -23.76
C ASN A 89 -2.73 -1.94 -22.38
N PRO A 90 -3.70 -1.08 -22.04
CA PRO A 90 -4.28 -1.05 -20.70
C PRO A 90 -4.99 -2.36 -20.30
N GLN A 91 -5.39 -3.19 -21.27
CA GLN A 91 -6.09 -4.45 -21.00
C GLN A 91 -5.17 -5.54 -20.44
N ARG A 92 -3.87 -5.48 -20.73
CA ARG A 92 -2.86 -6.44 -20.26
C ARG A 92 -1.90 -5.81 -19.27
N ASP A 93 -1.44 -4.59 -19.55
CA ASP A 93 -0.39 -3.94 -18.78
C ASP A 93 -0.87 -3.55 -17.38
N VAL A 94 -2.12 -3.08 -17.24
CA VAL A 94 -2.67 -2.63 -15.94
C VAL A 94 -2.88 -3.81 -14.98
N PRO A 95 -3.53 -4.94 -15.37
CA PRO A 95 -3.64 -6.10 -14.49
C PRO A 95 -2.29 -6.69 -14.08
N ILE A 96 -1.33 -6.80 -15.02
CA ILE A 96 0.02 -7.30 -14.74
C ILE A 96 0.76 -6.35 -13.80
N GLY A 97 0.62 -5.04 -14.00
CA GLY A 97 1.21 -4.02 -13.14
C GLY A 97 0.69 -4.10 -11.70
N ILE A 98 -0.63 -4.23 -11.52
CA ILE A 98 -1.25 -4.34 -10.19
C ILE A 98 -0.81 -5.64 -9.50
N LEU A 99 -1.00 -6.79 -10.13
CA LEU A 99 -0.68 -8.09 -9.50
C LEU A 99 0.82 -8.29 -9.30
N GLY A 100 1.64 -7.88 -10.27
CA GLY A 100 3.09 -7.98 -10.19
C GLY A 100 3.68 -7.10 -9.10
N SER A 101 3.26 -5.83 -9.02
CA SER A 101 3.72 -4.93 -7.95
C SER A 101 3.26 -5.42 -6.57
N LEU A 102 2.01 -5.88 -6.44
CA LEU A 102 1.48 -6.42 -5.19
C LEU A 102 2.27 -7.64 -4.71
N ALA A 103 2.56 -8.59 -5.61
CA ALA A 103 3.32 -9.79 -5.28
C ALA A 103 4.75 -9.46 -4.81
N ILE A 104 5.45 -8.56 -5.52
CA ILE A 104 6.81 -8.13 -5.16
C ILE A 104 6.79 -7.41 -3.81
N CYS A 105 5.86 -6.47 -3.60
CA CYS A 105 5.73 -5.76 -2.33
C CYS A 105 5.42 -6.72 -1.17
N THR A 106 4.56 -7.73 -1.40
CA THR A 106 4.22 -8.75 -0.40
C THR A 106 5.47 -9.52 0.03
N ALA A 107 6.28 -9.99 -0.93
CA ALA A 107 7.52 -10.71 -0.64
C ALA A 107 8.51 -9.83 0.15
N LEU A 108 8.66 -8.56 -0.23
CA LEU A 108 9.52 -7.62 0.49
C LEU A 108 9.01 -7.32 1.91
N TYR A 109 7.70 -7.20 2.12
CA TYR A 109 7.12 -6.97 3.45
C TYR A 109 7.26 -8.17 4.36
N LEU A 110 7.04 -9.38 3.85
CA LEU A 110 7.28 -10.62 4.59
C LEU A 110 8.76 -10.72 4.99
N ALA A 111 9.68 -10.48 4.05
CA ALA A 111 11.11 -10.48 4.33
C ALA A 111 11.49 -9.42 5.37
N LEU A 112 10.99 -8.19 5.25
CA LEU A 112 11.28 -7.11 6.19
C LEU A 112 10.77 -7.44 7.60
N GLY A 113 9.53 -7.93 7.74
CA GLY A 113 8.98 -8.32 9.03
C GLY A 113 9.74 -9.49 9.66
N TRP A 114 10.12 -10.48 8.86
CA TRP A 114 10.93 -11.62 9.28
C TRP A 114 12.30 -11.20 9.81
N MET A 115 13.00 -10.32 9.06
CA MET A 115 14.31 -9.80 9.44
C MET A 115 14.23 -8.94 10.70
N LEU A 116 13.22 -8.08 10.80
CA LEU A 116 13.06 -7.16 11.93
C LEU A 116 12.78 -7.90 13.24
N THR A 117 11.82 -8.85 13.22
CA THR A 117 11.50 -9.70 14.37
C THR A 117 12.62 -10.67 14.72
N GLY A 118 13.50 -11.00 13.78
CA GLY A 118 14.68 -11.83 14.03
C GLY A 118 15.75 -11.12 14.86
N VAL A 119 15.93 -9.81 14.69
CA VAL A 119 16.98 -9.03 15.39
C VAL A 119 16.49 -8.40 16.69
N VAL A 120 15.25 -7.92 16.72
CA VAL A 120 14.70 -7.21 17.87
C VAL A 120 13.42 -7.90 18.34
N ASN A 121 13.30 -8.08 19.66
CA ASN A 121 12.13 -8.69 20.26
C ASN A 121 10.86 -7.85 20.01
N TYR A 122 9.74 -8.52 19.70
CA TYR A 122 8.46 -7.87 19.34
C TYR A 122 7.97 -6.84 20.36
N THR A 123 8.34 -6.98 21.64
CA THR A 123 7.99 -6.04 22.72
C THR A 123 8.65 -4.67 22.57
N GLN A 124 9.82 -4.60 21.93
CA GLN A 124 10.59 -3.37 21.75
C GLN A 124 10.35 -2.71 20.38
N LEU A 125 9.58 -3.34 19.49
CA LEU A 125 9.29 -2.79 18.16
C LEU A 125 8.31 -1.62 18.18
N ASN A 126 7.64 -1.34 19.31
CA ASN A 126 6.69 -0.23 19.43
C ASN A 126 7.41 1.12 19.57
N THR A 127 8.07 1.55 18.50
CA THR A 127 8.80 2.82 18.41
C THR A 127 8.46 3.54 17.11
N ALA A 128 8.81 4.83 17.03
CA ALA A 128 8.53 5.64 15.84
C ALA A 128 9.32 5.20 14.58
N ALA A 129 10.47 4.53 14.76
CA ALA A 129 11.36 4.13 13.67
C ALA A 129 11.91 2.69 13.88
N PRO A 130 11.05 1.66 13.79
CA PRO A 130 11.44 0.29 14.13
C PRO A 130 12.50 -0.26 13.19
N VAL A 131 12.45 0.07 11.89
CA VAL A 131 13.46 -0.35 10.90
C VAL A 131 14.85 0.19 11.25
N ALA A 132 14.94 1.44 11.71
CA ALA A 132 16.21 2.02 12.12
C ALA A 132 16.75 1.38 13.40
N MET A 133 15.88 1.10 14.38
CA MET A 133 16.24 0.32 15.57
C MET A 133 16.77 -1.06 15.22
N GLY A 134 16.13 -1.76 14.27
CA GLY A 134 16.57 -3.06 13.79
C GLY A 134 18.01 -3.05 13.28
N ILE A 135 18.40 -2.01 12.53
CA ILE A 135 19.80 -1.89 12.07
C ILE A 135 20.74 -1.51 13.21
N GLN A 136 20.33 -0.61 14.09
CA GLN A 136 21.16 -0.21 15.23
C GLN A 136 21.49 -1.40 16.14
N ALA A 137 20.54 -2.33 16.31
CA ALA A 137 20.74 -3.57 17.04
C ALA A 137 21.81 -4.49 16.40
N THR A 138 22.07 -4.38 15.10
CA THR A 138 23.16 -5.12 14.43
C THR A 138 24.56 -4.49 14.64
N GLY A 139 24.64 -3.28 15.22
CA GLY A 139 25.89 -2.53 15.40
C GLY A 139 26.40 -1.83 14.13
N VAL A 140 25.72 -1.99 12.98
CA VAL A 140 26.14 -1.43 11.69
C VAL A 140 25.69 0.03 11.54
N ARG A 141 26.54 0.96 12.02
CA ARG A 141 26.20 2.40 12.10
C ARG A 141 25.99 3.06 10.73
N TRP A 142 26.72 2.64 9.70
CA TRP A 142 26.55 3.16 8.34
C TRP A 142 25.22 2.72 7.71
N GLY A 143 24.76 1.50 8.00
CA GLY A 143 23.49 0.97 7.50
C GLY A 143 22.29 1.74 8.05
N SER A 144 22.35 2.18 9.31
CA SER A 144 21.29 2.98 9.94
C SER A 144 21.08 4.31 9.22
N LEU A 145 22.17 4.99 8.85
CA LEU A 145 22.11 6.25 8.10
C LEU A 145 21.52 6.06 6.70
N VAL A 146 21.97 5.06 5.96
CA VAL A 146 21.48 4.78 4.60
C VAL A 146 19.98 4.50 4.62
N VAL A 147 19.53 3.67 5.56
CA VAL A 147 18.12 3.30 5.63
C VAL A 147 17.26 4.44 6.16
N MET A 148 17.70 5.20 7.16
CA MET A 148 16.99 6.41 7.59
C MET A 148 16.83 7.40 6.44
N LEU A 149 17.92 7.74 5.73
CA LEU A 149 17.87 8.66 4.59
C LEU A 149 16.97 8.12 3.48
N GLY A 150 17.04 6.82 3.18
CA GLY A 150 16.18 6.18 2.20
C GLY A 150 14.71 6.17 2.58
N THR A 151 14.37 5.93 3.86
CA THR A 151 12.99 6.03 4.37
C THR A 151 12.49 7.47 4.31
N PHE A 152 13.29 8.46 4.71
CA PHE A 152 12.93 9.88 4.60
C PHE A 152 12.66 10.29 3.14
N ALA A 153 13.59 9.98 2.22
CA ALA A 153 13.39 10.24 0.79
C ALA A 153 12.16 9.48 0.25
N GLY A 154 11.92 8.28 0.75
CA GLY A 154 10.76 7.47 0.42
C GLY A 154 9.44 8.13 0.79
N LEU A 155 9.32 8.58 2.04
CA LEU A 155 8.13 9.25 2.58
C LEU A 155 7.87 10.60 1.90
N THR A 156 8.92 11.41 1.72
CA THR A 156 8.81 12.72 1.06
C THR A 156 8.30 12.60 -0.37
N THR A 157 8.60 11.50 -1.06
CA THR A 157 8.11 11.28 -2.44
C THR A 157 6.73 10.62 -2.51
N THR A 158 6.32 9.80 -1.52
CA THR A 158 4.98 9.21 -1.52
C THR A 158 3.88 10.20 -1.14
N MET A 159 4.17 11.16 -0.26
CA MET A 159 3.18 12.15 0.19
C MET A 159 2.54 12.95 -0.97
N PRO A 160 3.31 13.60 -1.88
CA PRO A 160 2.74 14.32 -3.01
C PRO A 160 1.95 13.42 -3.97
N VAL A 161 2.39 12.17 -4.16
CA VAL A 161 1.72 11.21 -5.06
C VAL A 161 0.31 10.89 -4.56
N MET A 162 0.15 10.68 -3.25
CA MET A 162 -1.16 10.43 -2.63
C MET A 162 -2.07 11.66 -2.70
N LEU A 163 -1.53 12.86 -2.44
CA LEU A 163 -2.26 14.13 -2.58
C LEU A 163 -2.77 14.34 -4.02
N LEU A 164 -1.96 14.02 -5.03
CA LEU A 164 -2.37 14.07 -6.43
C LEU A 164 -3.49 13.06 -6.73
N GLY A 165 -3.40 11.83 -6.21
CA GLY A 165 -4.46 10.83 -6.33
C GLY A 165 -5.80 11.32 -5.78
N GLN A 166 -5.79 11.91 -4.58
CA GLN A 166 -6.98 12.48 -3.97
C GLN A 166 -7.57 13.63 -4.80
N SER A 167 -6.73 14.53 -5.31
CA SER A 167 -7.20 15.67 -6.13
C SER A 167 -7.95 15.22 -7.39
N ARG A 168 -7.56 14.10 -8.00
CA ARG A 168 -8.25 13.51 -9.17
C ARG A 168 -9.62 12.96 -8.82
N VAL A 169 -9.72 12.30 -7.67
CA VAL A 169 -10.99 11.74 -7.17
C VAL A 169 -11.99 12.86 -6.88
N PHE A 170 -11.55 13.93 -6.20
CA PHE A 170 -12.38 15.12 -5.94
C PHE A 170 -12.85 15.81 -7.22
N TYR A 171 -11.96 15.91 -8.23
CA TYR A 171 -12.33 16.46 -9.52
C TYR A 171 -13.40 15.63 -10.24
N ALA A 172 -13.28 14.30 -10.22
CA ALA A 172 -14.30 13.41 -10.78
C ALA A 172 -15.65 13.55 -10.06
N MET A 173 -15.65 13.56 -8.72
CA MET A 173 -16.86 13.75 -7.92
C MET A 173 -17.53 15.11 -8.16
N SER A 174 -16.74 16.18 -8.35
CA SER A 174 -17.28 17.51 -8.68
C SER A 174 -17.90 17.54 -10.08
N ARG A 175 -17.30 16.85 -11.05
CA ARG A 175 -17.87 16.72 -12.40
C ARG A 175 -19.19 15.94 -12.40
N ASP A 176 -19.31 14.97 -11.51
CA ASP A 176 -20.52 14.16 -11.34
C ASP A 176 -21.61 14.87 -10.49
N GLY A 177 -21.39 16.13 -10.08
CA GLY A 177 -22.36 16.95 -9.34
C GLY A 177 -22.51 16.61 -7.85
N LEU A 178 -21.71 15.68 -7.34
CA LEU A 178 -21.71 15.25 -5.92
C LEU A 178 -21.01 16.24 -4.99
N LEU A 179 -20.09 17.05 -5.53
CA LEU A 179 -19.40 18.11 -4.81
C LEU A 179 -19.70 19.47 -5.45
N PRO A 180 -19.78 20.55 -4.65
CA PRO A 180 -20.07 21.88 -5.17
C PRO A 180 -18.98 22.34 -6.15
N GLU A 181 -19.38 23.10 -7.18
CA GLU A 181 -18.54 23.43 -8.35
C GLU A 181 -17.20 24.12 -8.02
N TRP A 182 -17.10 24.77 -6.85
CA TRP A 182 -15.85 25.35 -6.38
C TRP A 182 -14.75 24.31 -6.10
N ALA A 183 -15.10 23.07 -5.78
CA ALA A 183 -14.16 21.96 -5.61
C ALA A 183 -13.58 21.46 -6.96
N GLY A 184 -14.26 21.74 -8.07
CA GLY A 184 -13.82 21.40 -9.42
C GLY A 184 -13.04 22.51 -10.13
N ARG A 185 -12.92 23.71 -9.54
CA ARG A 185 -12.25 24.86 -10.20
C ARG A 185 -10.76 24.58 -10.40
N VAL A 186 -10.38 24.37 -11.65
CA VAL A 186 -9.03 24.08 -12.08
C VAL A 186 -8.24 25.37 -12.30
N HIS A 187 -6.98 25.42 -11.85
CA HIS A 187 -6.11 26.56 -12.10
C HIS A 187 -5.77 26.70 -13.61
N PRO A 188 -5.95 27.86 -14.25
CA PRO A 188 -5.79 28.03 -15.70
C PRO A 188 -4.37 27.74 -16.21
N ARG A 189 -3.34 27.96 -15.39
CA ARG A 189 -1.91 27.72 -15.75
C ARG A 189 -1.38 26.32 -15.40
N PHE A 190 -1.88 25.70 -14.33
CA PHE A 190 -1.33 24.43 -13.81
C PHE A 190 -2.26 23.24 -14.05
N ARG A 191 -3.49 23.47 -14.51
CA ARG A 191 -4.51 22.46 -14.78
C ARG A 191 -4.77 21.52 -13.59
N THR A 192 -4.55 21.99 -12.36
CA THR A 192 -4.81 21.27 -11.10
C THR A 192 -5.91 21.96 -10.28
N PRO A 193 -6.77 21.20 -9.58
CA PRO A 193 -7.80 21.74 -8.68
C PRO A 193 -7.13 22.24 -7.39
N TRP A 194 -6.63 23.47 -7.42
CA TRP A 194 -5.81 24.05 -6.34
C TRP A 194 -6.58 24.29 -5.04
N ILE A 195 -7.86 24.67 -5.12
CA ILE A 195 -8.73 24.92 -3.96
C ILE A 195 -8.92 23.63 -3.16
N SER A 196 -9.26 22.54 -3.85
CA SER A 196 -9.44 21.22 -3.24
C SER A 196 -8.15 20.70 -2.63
N SER A 197 -7.00 20.86 -3.30
CA SER A 197 -5.71 20.45 -2.76
C SER A 197 -5.31 21.24 -1.50
N ILE A 198 -5.62 22.53 -1.42
CA ILE A 198 -5.33 23.34 -0.22
C ILE A 198 -6.23 22.92 0.94
N ILE A 199 -7.54 22.79 0.71
CA ILE A 199 -8.50 22.41 1.76
C ILE A 199 -8.16 21.02 2.31
N VAL A 200 -7.89 20.08 1.41
CA VAL A 200 -7.46 18.72 1.78
C VAL A 200 -6.12 18.76 2.51
N GLY A 201 -5.13 19.49 2.00
CA GLY A 201 -3.81 19.58 2.63
C GLY A 201 -3.89 20.16 4.04
N LEU A 202 -4.75 21.17 4.24
CA LEU A 202 -5.00 21.79 5.54
C LEU A 202 -5.75 20.82 6.48
N ALA A 203 -6.73 20.08 5.98
CA ALA A 203 -7.39 19.03 6.74
C ALA A 203 -6.41 17.91 7.14
N VAL A 204 -5.56 17.44 6.22
CA VAL A 204 -4.53 16.43 6.50
C VAL A 204 -3.53 16.94 7.53
N ALA A 205 -3.10 18.21 7.45
CA ALA A 205 -2.21 18.82 8.43
C ALA A 205 -2.86 18.89 9.82
N LEU A 206 -4.14 19.25 9.89
CA LEU A 206 -4.91 19.26 11.14
C LEU A 206 -5.02 17.85 11.74
N PHE A 207 -5.43 16.85 10.95
CA PHE A 207 -5.55 15.48 11.43
C PHE A 207 -4.21 14.88 11.83
N ALA A 208 -3.14 15.15 11.09
CA ALA A 208 -1.79 14.70 11.41
C ALA A 208 -1.23 15.33 12.70
N SER A 209 -1.70 16.54 13.08
CA SER A 209 -1.29 17.20 14.31
C SER A 209 -2.06 16.73 15.55
N VAL A 210 -3.30 16.26 15.40
CA VAL A 210 -4.21 15.98 16.52
C VAL A 210 -4.35 14.49 16.81
N LEU A 211 -4.25 13.63 15.78
CA LEU A 211 -4.55 12.20 15.90
C LEU A 211 -3.28 11.35 15.78
N PRO A 212 -3.14 10.30 16.60
CA PRO A 212 -1.99 9.41 16.54
C PRO A 212 -2.09 8.45 15.33
N ILE A 213 -0.92 8.04 14.81
CA ILE A 213 -0.81 7.27 13.56
C ILE A 213 -1.56 5.94 13.58
N ASN A 214 -1.67 5.30 14.75
CA ASN A 214 -2.40 4.04 14.94
C ASN A 214 -3.91 4.19 14.69
N VAL A 215 -4.50 5.32 15.07
CA VAL A 215 -5.93 5.60 14.81
C VAL A 215 -6.11 5.92 13.33
N LEU A 216 -5.23 6.74 12.74
CA LEU A 216 -5.26 7.05 11.31
C LEU A 216 -5.16 5.80 10.44
N SER A 217 -4.20 4.91 10.73
CA SER A 217 -4.00 3.69 9.95
C SER A 217 -5.21 2.76 10.05
N GLN A 218 -5.82 2.64 11.24
CA GLN A 218 -7.02 1.81 11.43
C GLN A 218 -8.24 2.37 10.69
N LEU A 219 -8.50 3.68 10.79
CA LEU A 219 -9.60 4.34 10.07
C LEU A 219 -9.43 4.18 8.55
N THR A 220 -8.20 4.36 8.06
CA THR A 220 -7.89 4.22 6.64
C THR A 220 -8.08 2.78 6.16
N SER A 221 -7.58 1.78 6.91
CA SER A 221 -7.78 0.37 6.60
C SER A 221 -9.25 -0.04 6.56
N ILE A 222 -10.05 0.40 7.54
CA ILE A 222 -11.49 0.08 7.57
C ILE A 222 -12.19 0.66 6.34
N GLY A 223 -11.94 1.93 6.01
CA GLY A 223 -12.55 2.58 4.84
C GLY A 223 -12.18 1.92 3.51
N THR A 224 -10.91 1.55 3.35
CA THR A 224 -10.42 0.90 2.12
C THR A 224 -10.88 -0.56 1.99
N LEU A 225 -10.95 -1.31 3.09
CA LEU A 225 -11.54 -2.65 3.11
C LEU A 225 -13.01 -2.62 2.72
N LEU A 226 -13.79 -1.67 3.26
CA LEU A 226 -15.19 -1.48 2.87
C LEU A 226 -15.31 -1.17 1.37
N ALA A 227 -14.45 -0.31 0.84
CA ALA A 227 -14.41 -0.03 -0.59
C ALA A 227 -14.11 -1.29 -1.42
N PHE A 228 -13.19 -2.16 -1.00
CA PHE A 228 -12.90 -3.40 -1.72
C PHE A 228 -14.00 -4.44 -1.63
N VAL A 229 -14.73 -4.51 -0.51
CA VAL A 229 -15.95 -5.33 -0.40
C VAL A 229 -16.99 -4.84 -1.40
N MET A 230 -17.21 -3.52 -1.48
CA MET A 230 -18.13 -2.92 -2.45
C MET A 230 -17.71 -3.18 -3.89
N VAL A 231 -16.42 -3.05 -4.23
CA VAL A 231 -15.92 -3.35 -5.58
C VAL A 231 -16.07 -4.83 -5.92
N SER A 232 -15.73 -5.73 -4.99
CA SER A 232 -15.86 -7.18 -5.19
C SER A 232 -17.34 -7.59 -5.36
N GLY A 233 -18.23 -7.04 -4.54
CA GLY A 233 -19.67 -7.20 -4.67
C GLY A 233 -20.20 -6.62 -5.98
N GLY A 234 -19.70 -5.47 -6.42
CA GLY A 234 -20.02 -4.87 -7.71
C GLY A 234 -19.63 -5.77 -8.89
N VAL A 235 -18.45 -6.39 -8.85
CA VAL A 235 -18.02 -7.37 -9.87
C VAL A 235 -18.93 -8.61 -9.85
N TRP A 236 -19.32 -9.08 -8.67
CA TRP A 236 -20.27 -10.20 -8.53
C TRP A 236 -21.63 -9.86 -9.16
N ILE A 237 -22.18 -8.68 -8.85
CA ILE A 237 -23.44 -8.19 -9.41
C ILE A 237 -23.35 -8.00 -10.92
N LEU A 238 -22.24 -7.47 -11.45
CA LEU A 238 -22.04 -7.33 -12.89
C LEU A 238 -21.93 -8.67 -13.63
N ARG A 239 -21.43 -9.73 -12.96
CA ARG A 239 -21.36 -11.09 -13.50
C ARG A 239 -22.72 -11.80 -13.44
N CYS A 240 -23.43 -11.70 -12.32
CA CYS A 240 -24.71 -12.40 -12.13
C CYS A 240 -25.93 -11.62 -12.68
N GLY A 241 -25.89 -10.29 -12.73
CA GLY A 241 -26.98 -9.40 -13.14
C GLY A 241 -27.11 -9.18 -14.65
N GLY A 242 -26.71 -10.17 -15.46
CA GLY A 242 -26.36 -10.09 -16.88
C GLY A 242 -27.43 -9.68 -17.91
N ARG A 243 -28.33 -8.72 -17.62
CA ARG A 243 -29.28 -8.21 -18.63
C ARG A 243 -29.35 -6.68 -18.79
N ILE A 244 -28.96 -5.89 -17.79
CA ILE A 244 -29.14 -4.42 -17.80
C ILE A 244 -27.84 -3.64 -18.06
N TRP A 245 -26.67 -4.18 -17.69
CA TRP A 245 -25.39 -3.45 -17.74
C TRP A 245 -24.40 -4.06 -18.74
N ARG A 246 -24.81 -4.22 -20.01
CA ARG A 246 -23.88 -4.69 -21.07
C ARG A 246 -22.82 -3.62 -21.35
N VAL A 247 -21.64 -3.79 -20.78
CA VAL A 247 -20.43 -3.06 -21.16
C VAL A 247 -20.12 -3.41 -22.64
N PRO A 248 -19.97 -2.45 -23.56
CA PRO A 248 -19.64 -2.74 -24.95
C PRO A 248 -18.37 -3.59 -25.03
N SER A 249 -18.44 -4.66 -25.81
CA SER A 249 -17.49 -5.78 -25.91
C SER A 249 -16.01 -5.42 -25.70
N LYS A 250 -15.41 -5.89 -24.61
CA LYS A 250 -13.97 -6.16 -24.53
C LYS A 250 -13.74 -7.67 -24.56
N ARG A 251 -12.83 -8.13 -25.42
CA ARG A 251 -12.38 -9.53 -25.49
C ARG A 251 -11.94 -9.99 -24.09
N ARG A 252 -12.65 -10.97 -23.55
CA ARG A 252 -12.42 -11.56 -22.22
C ARG A 252 -11.06 -12.25 -22.21
N SER A 253 -10.10 -11.76 -21.42
CA SER A 253 -8.74 -12.33 -21.34
C SER A 253 -8.58 -13.44 -20.30
N PHE A 254 -9.56 -13.64 -19.41
CA PHE A 254 -9.43 -14.61 -18.32
C PHE A 254 -10.72 -15.42 -18.18
N ARG A 255 -10.65 -16.68 -18.59
CA ARG A 255 -11.71 -17.69 -18.39
C ARG A 255 -11.33 -18.49 -17.15
N TRP A 256 -11.70 -17.99 -15.98
CA TRP A 256 -11.56 -18.76 -14.75
C TRP A 256 -12.75 -19.73 -14.67
N CYS A 257 -12.49 -21.00 -14.97
CA CYS A 257 -13.42 -22.09 -14.73
C CYS A 257 -12.92 -22.79 -13.46
N PRO A 258 -13.59 -22.67 -12.30
CA PRO A 258 -13.23 -23.49 -11.14
C PRO A 258 -13.43 -24.95 -11.54
N SER A 259 -12.40 -25.78 -11.39
CA SER A 259 -12.41 -27.21 -11.72
C SER A 259 -13.19 -28.07 -10.73
N TRP A 260 -14.04 -27.46 -9.89
CA TRP A 260 -14.92 -28.19 -9.00
C TRP A 260 -16.25 -28.40 -9.72
N GLY A 261 -16.45 -29.64 -10.15
CA GLY A 261 -17.59 -30.11 -10.93
C GLY A 261 -18.92 -29.90 -10.22
N TRP A 262 -19.47 -28.69 -10.38
CA TRP A 262 -20.88 -28.39 -10.24
C TRP A 262 -21.34 -27.68 -11.51
N GLU A 263 -21.96 -28.47 -12.38
CA GLU A 263 -22.56 -28.09 -13.64
C GLU A 263 -23.65 -27.02 -13.51
N SER A 264 -23.79 -26.26 -14.60
CA SER A 264 -25.03 -25.76 -15.21
C SER A 264 -25.39 -24.27 -15.11
N ARG A 265 -24.62 -23.39 -14.47
CA ARG A 265 -24.82 -21.93 -14.62
C ARG A 265 -23.49 -21.16 -14.64
N CYS A 266 -22.80 -21.25 -15.78
CA CYS A 266 -21.80 -20.25 -16.15
C CYS A 266 -22.52 -18.93 -16.46
N CYS A 267 -22.73 -18.11 -15.43
CA CYS A 267 -23.01 -16.67 -15.55
C CYS A 267 -21.72 -15.91 -15.88
#